data_AF-A0A0W0SVN9-F1
#
_entry.id   AF-A0A0W0SVN9-F1
#
_cell.length_a   1.000
_cell.length_b   1.000
_cell.length_c   1.000
_cell.angle_alpha   90.00
_cell.angle_beta   90.00
_cell.angle_gamma   90.00
#
_symmetry.space_group_name_H-M   'P 1'
#
loop_
_entity.id
_entity.type
_entity.pdbx_description
1 polymer ?
#
loop_
_entity_poly.entity_id
_entity_poly.type
_entity_poly.pdbx_seq_one_letter_code
_entity_poly.pdbx_strand_id
1 'polypeptide(L)'
;MYGSPRSLIKKYFPNAKIVADRFHVIRLVNQLSMQTFHQIDPKMKYQRGTLRALKTKPENLTSLRLSKRNSYLEQQPAIAAIYDFKQQLHLLLNKKHCTAKECKRLLPRFLDMLNQLKQSPFQPLKTLGNTLFKWRDEVVRMLRFTKNNGITEGFHRKMN
;
A
#
# COMPACT_ATOMS: atom_id res chain seq x y z
N MET A 1 11.05 26.33 -16.76
CA MET A 1 11.29 25.07 -16.01
C MET A 1 10.74 25.24 -14.59
N TYR A 2 9.57 24.69 -14.28
CA TYR A 2 9.09 24.68 -12.90
C TYR A 2 9.95 23.72 -12.08
N GLY A 3 10.73 24.24 -11.14
CA GLY A 3 11.50 23.41 -10.20
C GLY A 3 10.59 22.41 -9.51
N SER A 4 11.09 21.21 -9.23
CA SER A 4 10.33 20.19 -8.49
C SER A 4 9.73 20.82 -7.22
N PRO A 5 8.46 20.54 -6.84
CA PRO A 5 7.84 21.08 -5.63
C PRO A 5 8.72 20.92 -4.37
N ARG A 6 9.54 19.87 -4.32
CA ARG A 6 10.53 19.66 -3.25
C ARG A 6 11.59 20.74 -3.15
N SER A 7 12.09 21.24 -4.29
CA SER A 7 13.12 22.29 -4.34
C SER A 7 12.59 23.63 -3.83
N LEU A 8 11.33 23.95 -4.16
CA LEU A 8 10.63 25.15 -3.67
C LEU A 8 10.36 25.06 -2.15
N ILE A 9 9.84 23.93 -1.67
CA ILE A 9 9.57 23.74 -0.23
C ILE A 9 10.87 23.87 0.59
N LYS A 10 11.98 23.29 0.13
CA LYS A 10 13.28 23.43 0.82
C LYS A 10 13.78 24.87 0.87
N LYS A 11 13.51 25.66 -0.18
CA LYS A 11 13.92 27.07 -0.29
C LYS A 11 13.12 27.96 0.68
N TYR A 12 11.81 27.79 0.74
CA TYR A 12 10.93 28.68 1.52
C TYR A 12 10.61 28.17 2.93
N PHE A 13 10.75 26.87 3.19
CA PHE A 13 10.46 26.24 4.48
C PHE A 13 11.57 25.25 4.88
N PRO A 14 12.77 25.74 5.23
CA PRO A 14 13.96 24.91 5.44
C PRO A 14 13.79 23.88 6.57
N ASN A 15 12.93 24.17 7.55
CA ASN A 15 12.65 23.28 8.69
C ASN A 15 11.49 22.31 8.44
N ALA A 16 10.73 22.47 7.34
CA ALA A 16 9.59 21.62 7.07
C ALA A 16 10.02 20.18 6.77
N LYS A 17 9.41 19.21 7.47
CA LYS A 17 9.60 17.79 7.17
C LYS A 17 8.54 17.34 6.19
N ILE A 18 8.98 16.76 5.07
CA ILE A 18 8.07 16.16 4.09
C ILE A 18 7.55 14.83 4.64
N VAL A 19 6.25 14.62 4.50
CA VAL A 19 5.53 13.42 4.96
C VAL A 19 4.76 12.85 3.78
N ALA A 20 4.80 11.53 3.61
CA ALA A 20 4.02 10.87 2.57
C ALA A 20 2.54 10.89 2.94
N ASP A 21 1.67 11.04 1.94
CA ASP A 21 0.24 10.87 2.16
C ASP A 21 -0.14 9.38 2.25
N ARG A 22 -0.86 9.02 3.32
CA ARG A 22 -1.22 7.63 3.59
C ARG A 22 -2.20 7.07 2.58
N PHE A 23 -3.16 7.87 2.11
CA PHE A 23 -4.11 7.39 1.11
C PHE A 23 -3.39 6.99 -0.17
N HIS A 24 -2.47 7.82 -0.66
CA HIS A 24 -1.68 7.51 -1.85
C HIS A 24 -0.76 6.31 -1.66
N VAL A 25 -0.12 6.16 -0.50
CA VAL A 25 0.72 4.98 -0.20
C VAL A 25 -0.12 3.69 -0.20
N ILE A 26 -1.27 3.67 0.49
CA ILE A 26 -2.17 2.50 0.52
C ILE A 26 -2.79 2.23 -0.86
N ARG A 27 -3.13 3.28 -1.62
CA ARG A 27 -3.63 3.16 -3.00
C ARG A 27 -2.59 2.50 -3.91
N LEU A 28 -1.32 2.90 -3.80
CA LEU A 28 -0.22 2.32 -4.56
C LEU A 28 -0.06 0.82 -4.28
N VAL A 29 -0.04 0.43 -2.99
CA VAL A 29 0.06 -0.98 -2.58
C VAL A 29 -1.09 -1.78 -3.17
N ASN A 30 -2.33 -1.30 -3.04
CA ASN A 30 -3.50 -1.96 -3.61
C ASN A 30 -3.42 -2.10 -5.13
N GLN A 31 -3.03 -1.04 -5.83
CA GLN A 31 -2.96 -1.03 -7.29
C GLN A 31 -1.95 -2.04 -7.81
N LEU A 32 -0.71 -2.02 -7.31
CA LEU A 32 0.36 -2.90 -7.78
C LEU A 32 0.13 -4.37 -7.38
N SER A 33 -0.48 -4.60 -6.21
CA SER A 33 -0.91 -5.96 -5.83
C SER A 33 -1.99 -6.49 -6.78
N MET A 34 -3.00 -5.66 -7.11
CA MET A 34 -4.05 -6.06 -8.04
C MET A 34 -3.53 -6.30 -9.47
N GLN A 35 -2.59 -5.49 -9.93
CA GLN A 35 -1.92 -5.75 -11.21
C GLN A 35 -1.22 -7.10 -11.20
N THR A 36 -0.53 -7.43 -10.10
CA THR A 36 0.12 -8.73 -9.94
C THR A 36 -0.88 -9.87 -9.94
N PHE A 37 -2.02 -9.73 -9.26
CA PHE A 37 -3.08 -10.73 -9.28
C PHE A 37 -3.63 -10.97 -10.69
N HIS A 38 -3.81 -9.92 -11.48
CA HIS A 38 -4.24 -10.06 -12.89
C HIS A 38 -3.15 -10.65 -13.80
N GLN A 39 -1.86 -10.48 -13.48
CA GLN A 39 -0.77 -11.14 -14.19
C GLN A 39 -0.76 -12.65 -13.93
N ILE A 40 -1.05 -13.06 -12.69
CA ILE A 40 -1.09 -14.48 -12.30
C ILE A 40 -2.37 -15.16 -12.78
N ASP A 41 -3.52 -14.51 -12.59
CA ASP A 41 -4.83 -15.00 -13.03
C ASP A 41 -5.54 -13.94 -13.90
N PRO A 42 -5.33 -13.96 -15.23
CA PRO A 42 -6.00 -13.04 -16.14
C PRO A 42 -7.53 -13.18 -16.16
N LYS A 43 -8.08 -14.36 -15.78
CA LYS A 43 -9.54 -14.60 -15.73
C LYS A 43 -10.19 -13.90 -14.53
N MET A 44 -9.41 -13.56 -13.49
CA MET A 44 -9.88 -12.83 -12.31
C MET A 44 -10.63 -11.53 -12.67
N LYS A 45 -10.27 -10.86 -13.78
CA LYS A 45 -10.92 -9.60 -14.21
C LYS A 45 -12.44 -9.75 -14.42
N TYR A 46 -12.92 -10.96 -14.71
CA TYR A 46 -14.34 -11.27 -14.87
C TYR A 46 -15.01 -11.72 -13.56
N GLN A 47 -14.24 -12.02 -12.51
CA GLN A 47 -14.73 -12.52 -11.24
C GLN A 47 -14.96 -11.39 -10.23
N ARG A 48 -15.93 -10.51 -10.52
CA ARG A 48 -16.22 -9.30 -9.71
C ARG A 48 -16.43 -9.59 -8.21
N GLY A 49 -17.07 -10.71 -7.89
CA GLY A 49 -17.29 -11.13 -6.49
C GLY A 49 -15.99 -11.44 -5.75
N THR A 50 -15.07 -12.17 -6.39
CA THR A 50 -13.75 -12.52 -5.86
C THR A 50 -12.90 -11.27 -5.70
N LEU A 51 -12.87 -10.40 -6.73
CA LEU A 51 -12.18 -9.11 -6.69
C LEU A 51 -12.66 -8.26 -5.51
N ARG A 52 -13.97 -8.19 -5.28
CA ARG A 52 -14.54 -7.45 -4.15
C ARG A 52 -14.11 -8.07 -2.83
N ALA A 53 -14.10 -9.40 -2.72
CA ALA A 53 -13.68 -10.10 -1.52
C ALA A 53 -12.19 -9.86 -1.19
N LEU A 54 -11.30 -9.89 -2.19
CA LEU A 54 -9.86 -9.63 -2.04
C LEU A 54 -9.53 -8.17 -1.71
N LYS A 55 -10.36 -7.22 -2.15
CA LYS A 55 -10.19 -5.78 -1.86
C LYS A 55 -10.78 -5.35 -0.52
N THR A 56 -11.76 -6.10 0.00
CA THR A 56 -12.45 -5.75 1.24
C THR A 56 -11.55 -6.08 2.43
N LYS A 57 -11.52 -5.19 3.43
CA LYS A 57 -10.78 -5.49 4.66
C LYS A 57 -11.38 -6.70 5.37
N PRO A 58 -10.58 -7.58 5.99
CA PRO A 58 -11.08 -8.78 6.63
C PRO A 58 -12.25 -8.56 7.60
N GLU A 59 -12.20 -7.49 8.39
CA GLU A 59 -13.23 -7.10 9.37
C GLU A 59 -14.56 -6.67 8.74
N ASN A 60 -14.57 -6.33 7.45
CA ASN A 60 -15.75 -5.86 6.71
C ASN A 60 -16.31 -6.94 5.76
N LEU A 61 -15.79 -8.17 5.81
CA LEU A 61 -16.27 -9.27 5.00
C LEU A 61 -17.51 -9.90 5.63
N THR A 62 -18.55 -10.09 4.82
CA THR A 62 -19.64 -11.01 5.19
C THR A 62 -19.14 -12.45 5.14
N SER A 63 -19.79 -13.36 5.88
CA SER A 63 -19.48 -14.80 5.87
C SER A 63 -19.36 -15.37 4.44
N LEU A 64 -20.30 -15.02 3.57
CA LEU A 64 -20.28 -15.42 2.15
C LEU A 64 -19.04 -14.92 1.40
N ARG A 65 -18.62 -13.66 1.61
CA ARG A 65 -17.44 -13.11 0.93
C ARG A 65 -16.15 -13.68 1.53
N LEU A 66 -16.13 -13.95 2.83
CA LEU A 66 -15.01 -14.58 3.51
C LEU A 66 -14.77 -15.98 2.95
N SER A 67 -15.81 -16.80 2.86
CA SER A 67 -15.74 -18.14 2.25
C SER A 67 -15.26 -18.05 0.80
N LYS A 68 -15.87 -17.17 -0.03
CA LYS A 68 -15.45 -16.99 -1.42
C LYS A 68 -13.98 -16.59 -1.57
N ARG A 69 -13.49 -15.71 -0.70
CA ARG A 69 -12.07 -15.32 -0.68
C ARG A 69 -11.19 -16.51 -0.34
N ASN A 70 -11.50 -17.21 0.74
CA ASN A 70 -10.67 -18.31 1.24
C ASN A 70 -10.61 -19.45 0.21
N SER A 71 -11.75 -19.88 -0.34
CA SER A 71 -11.77 -20.89 -1.40
C SER A 71 -10.98 -20.48 -2.64
N TYR A 72 -11.01 -19.20 -3.01
CA TYR A 72 -10.20 -18.70 -4.12
C TYR A 72 -8.69 -18.73 -3.80
N LEU A 73 -8.30 -18.32 -2.58
CA LEU A 73 -6.89 -18.31 -2.17
C LEU A 73 -6.32 -19.72 -2.02
N GLU A 74 -7.13 -20.69 -1.56
CA GLU A 74 -6.77 -22.12 -1.55
C GLU A 74 -6.47 -22.64 -2.96
N GLN A 75 -7.26 -22.23 -3.95
CA GLN A 75 -7.06 -22.60 -5.35
C GLN A 75 -5.90 -21.86 -6.03
N GLN A 76 -5.43 -20.74 -5.45
CA GLN A 76 -4.40 -19.89 -6.03
C GLN A 76 -3.29 -19.57 -5.02
N PRO A 77 -2.41 -20.55 -4.66
CA PRO A 77 -1.40 -20.38 -3.62
C PRO A 77 -0.42 -19.21 -3.86
N ALA A 78 -0.05 -18.94 -5.11
CA ALA A 78 0.81 -17.81 -5.46
C ALA A 78 0.13 -16.46 -5.13
N ILE A 79 -1.17 -16.34 -5.41
CA ILE A 79 -1.95 -15.15 -5.06
C ILE A 79 -2.16 -15.07 -3.54
N ALA A 80 -2.35 -16.20 -2.85
CA ALA A 80 -2.45 -16.26 -1.40
C ALA A 80 -1.19 -15.69 -0.71
N ALA A 81 0.00 -16.13 -1.11
CA ALA A 81 1.26 -15.63 -0.56
C ALA A 81 1.39 -14.10 -0.72
N ILE A 82 1.05 -13.58 -1.91
CA ILE A 82 1.10 -12.14 -2.19
C ILE A 82 0.02 -11.39 -1.41
N TYR A 83 -1.17 -11.97 -1.28
CA TYR A 83 -2.27 -11.40 -0.51
C TYR A 83 -1.89 -11.28 0.96
N ASP A 84 -1.33 -12.31 1.57
CA ASP A 84 -0.91 -12.30 2.97
C ASP A 84 0.22 -11.31 3.20
N PHE A 85 1.23 -11.29 2.32
CA PHE A 85 2.29 -10.28 2.36
C PHE A 85 1.71 -8.86 2.31
N LYS A 86 0.78 -8.62 1.38
CA LYS A 86 0.08 -7.34 1.25
C LYS A 86 -0.69 -6.99 2.52
N GLN A 87 -1.38 -7.93 3.17
CA GLN A 87 -2.08 -7.68 4.43
C GLN A 87 -1.11 -7.25 5.53
N GLN A 88 0.03 -7.94 5.67
CA GLN A 88 1.06 -7.55 6.62
C GLN A 88 1.62 -6.14 6.34
N LEU A 89 1.85 -5.82 5.07
CA LEU A 89 2.36 -4.51 4.67
C LEU A 89 1.32 -3.42 4.96
N HIS A 90 0.06 -3.69 4.65
CA HIS A 90 -1.06 -2.82 5.00
C HIS A 90 -1.17 -2.57 6.50
N LEU A 91 -1.05 -3.60 7.33
CA LEU A 91 -1.09 -3.45 8.78
C LEU A 91 0.02 -2.54 9.28
N LEU A 92 1.24 -2.69 8.74
CA LEU A 92 2.37 -1.82 9.06
C LEU A 92 2.10 -0.36 8.63
N LEU A 93 1.67 -0.15 7.39
CA LEU A 93 1.47 1.18 6.80
C LEU A 93 0.25 1.94 7.36
N ASN A 94 -0.72 1.21 7.91
CA ASN A 94 -1.89 1.81 8.56
C ASN A 94 -1.65 2.18 10.03
N LYS A 95 -0.47 1.88 10.61
CA LYS A 95 -0.13 2.40 11.94
C LYS A 95 -0.16 3.94 11.93
N LYS A 96 -0.66 4.49 13.05
CA LYS A 96 -0.80 5.91 13.32
C LYS A 96 -0.27 6.19 14.72
N HIS A 97 0.02 7.46 15.00
CA HIS A 97 0.51 7.91 16.31
C HIS A 97 1.80 7.23 16.77
N CYS A 98 2.59 6.65 15.86
CA CYS A 98 3.83 6.01 16.27
C CYS A 98 4.79 7.03 16.86
N THR A 99 5.35 6.69 18.02
CA THR A 99 6.50 7.39 18.61
C THR A 99 7.75 7.16 17.77
N ALA A 100 8.77 8.01 17.93
CA ALA A 100 10.04 7.81 17.25
C ALA A 100 10.69 6.45 17.60
N LYS A 101 10.52 5.99 18.84
CA LYS A 101 11.00 4.68 19.32
C LYS A 101 10.29 3.53 18.60
N GLU A 102 8.98 3.61 18.43
CA GLU A 102 8.22 2.60 17.67
C GLU A 102 8.57 2.61 16.19
N CYS A 103 8.72 3.77 15.56
CA CYS A 103 9.19 3.87 14.18
C CYS A 103 10.56 3.19 14.00
N LYS A 104 11.50 3.41 14.93
CA LYS A 104 12.82 2.74 14.91
C LYS A 104 12.70 1.22 14.99
N ARG A 105 11.77 0.70 15.80
CA ARG A 105 11.52 -0.76 15.92
C ARG A 105 10.85 -1.34 14.68
N LEU A 106 10.01 -0.57 13.99
CA LEU A 106 9.32 -1.00 12.76
C LEU A 106 10.20 -0.94 11.52
N LEU A 107 11.22 -0.08 11.52
CA LEU A 107 12.06 0.19 10.36
C LEU A 107 12.75 -1.06 9.79
N PRO A 108 13.39 -1.95 10.59
CA PRO A 108 14.02 -3.15 10.05
C PRO A 108 13.03 -4.05 9.32
N ARG A 109 11.87 -4.32 9.93
CA ARG A 109 10.80 -5.11 9.30
C ARG A 109 10.29 -4.44 8.03
N PHE A 110 10.10 -3.12 8.04
CA PHE A 110 9.66 -2.41 6.85
C PHE A 110 10.67 -2.54 5.71
N LEU A 111 11.97 -2.31 5.97
CA LEU A 111 13.02 -2.43 4.97
C LEU A 111 13.18 -3.85 4.42
N ASP A 112 13.05 -4.86 5.29
CA ASP A 112 13.05 -6.27 4.87
C ASP A 112 11.92 -6.56 3.89
N MET A 113 10.69 -6.12 4.19
CA MET A 113 9.56 -6.25 3.27
C MET A 113 9.81 -5.53 1.93
N LEU A 114 10.50 -4.39 1.93
CA LEU A 114 10.88 -3.72 0.68
C LEU A 114 11.90 -4.52 -0.13
N ASN A 115 12.84 -5.20 0.52
CA ASN A 115 13.80 -6.07 -0.15
C ASN A 115 13.12 -7.29 -0.76
N GLN A 116 12.20 -7.93 -0.03
CA GLN A 116 11.38 -9.03 -0.55
C GLN A 116 10.58 -8.61 -1.79
N LEU A 117 9.97 -7.41 -1.78
CA LEU A 117 9.28 -6.85 -2.95
C LEU A 117 10.21 -6.67 -4.16
N LYS A 118 11.43 -6.18 -3.94
CA LYS A 118 12.43 -5.98 -5.02
C LYS A 118 12.94 -7.29 -5.63
N GLN A 119 12.94 -8.36 -4.84
CA GLN A 119 13.35 -9.71 -5.28
C GLN A 119 12.20 -10.49 -5.93
N SER A 120 10.96 -10.00 -5.84
CA SER A 120 9.80 -10.64 -6.46
C SER A 120 9.99 -10.85 -7.97
N PRO A 121 9.55 -11.98 -8.56
CA PRO A 121 9.59 -12.14 -10.02
C PRO A 121 8.61 -11.21 -10.75
N PHE A 122 7.64 -10.61 -10.03
CA PHE A 122 6.61 -9.77 -10.63
C PHE A 122 7.04 -8.31 -10.70
N GLN A 123 7.09 -7.76 -11.91
CA GLN A 123 7.49 -6.37 -12.15
C GLN A 123 6.67 -5.32 -11.37
N PRO A 124 5.33 -5.46 -11.18
CA PRO A 124 4.58 -4.54 -10.34
C PRO A 124 5.04 -4.55 -8.88
N LEU A 125 5.43 -5.70 -8.33
CA LEU A 125 5.92 -5.81 -6.95
C LEU A 125 7.34 -5.23 -6.82
N LYS A 126 8.22 -5.47 -7.80
CA LYS A 126 9.53 -4.77 -7.86
C LYS A 126 9.36 -3.26 -7.87
N THR A 127 8.40 -2.77 -8.66
CA THR A 127 8.06 -1.34 -8.77
C THR A 127 7.55 -0.80 -7.43
N LEU A 128 6.71 -1.55 -6.71
CA LEU A 128 6.25 -1.20 -5.37
C LEU A 128 7.42 -1.07 -4.39
N GLY A 129 8.30 -2.08 -4.36
CA GLY A 129 9.48 -2.11 -3.49
C GLY A 129 10.43 -0.93 -3.77
N ASN A 130 10.73 -0.67 -5.04
CA ASN A 130 11.58 0.47 -5.44
C ASN A 130 10.95 1.82 -5.09
N THR A 131 9.64 1.98 -5.31
CA THR A 131 8.94 3.23 -5.00
C THR A 131 8.91 3.46 -3.49
N LEU A 132 8.46 2.49 -2.70
CA LEU A 132 8.42 2.63 -1.25
C LEU A 132 9.82 2.83 -0.66
N PHE A 133 10.86 2.23 -1.24
CA PHE A 133 12.24 2.46 -0.81
C PHE A 133 12.70 3.89 -1.11
N LYS A 134 12.37 4.43 -2.29
CA LYS A 134 12.67 5.83 -2.66
C LYS A 134 12.00 6.85 -1.73
N TRP A 135 10.82 6.52 -1.19
CA TRP A 135 10.02 7.37 -0.31
C TRP A 135 10.04 6.93 1.17
N ARG A 136 10.98 6.05 1.55
CA ARG A 136 10.96 5.36 2.85
C ARG A 136 10.97 6.33 4.03
N ASP A 137 11.70 7.44 3.95
CA ASP A 137 11.80 8.40 5.06
C ASP A 137 10.49 9.17 5.24
N GLU A 138 9.83 9.53 4.15
CA GLU A 138 8.51 10.16 4.16
C GLU A 138 7.41 9.19 4.63
N VAL A 139 7.51 7.91 4.25
CA VAL A 139 6.59 6.84 4.68
C VAL A 139 6.78 6.52 6.17
N VAL A 140 8.00 6.45 6.67
CA VAL A 140 8.25 6.24 8.11
C VAL A 140 7.77 7.43 8.92
N ARG A 141 7.97 8.66 8.42
CA ARG A 141 7.41 9.88 9.04
C ARG A 141 5.89 9.83 9.09
N MET A 142 5.24 9.39 8.01
CA MET A 142 3.78 9.27 7.91
C MET A 142 3.18 8.46 9.07
N LEU A 143 3.86 7.41 9.57
CA LEU A 143 3.38 6.60 10.70
C LEU A 143 3.18 7.40 12.00
N ARG A 144 3.90 8.51 12.16
CA ARG A 144 3.77 9.42 13.31
C ARG A 144 2.54 10.33 13.21
N PHE A 145 2.02 10.54 12.01
CA PHE A 145 0.91 11.47 11.73
C PHE A 145 -0.40 10.75 11.48
N THR A 146 -1.50 11.40 11.86
CA THR A 146 -2.87 10.85 11.82
C THR A 146 -3.67 11.29 10.60
N LYS A 147 -3.32 12.47 10.04
CA LYS A 147 -3.98 13.06 8.89
C LYS A 147 -3.87 12.15 7.67
N ASN A 148 -4.94 12.11 6.89
CA ASN A 148 -5.08 11.29 5.70
C ASN A 148 -5.89 12.09 4.67
N ASN A 149 -5.41 12.22 3.44
CA ASN A 149 -6.11 12.97 2.40
C ASN A 149 -7.31 12.21 1.78
N GLY A 150 -7.72 11.10 2.37
CA GLY A 150 -8.85 10.29 1.87
C GLY A 150 -10.18 11.05 1.73
N ILE A 151 -10.41 12.09 2.54
CA ILE A 151 -11.60 12.95 2.41
C ILE A 151 -11.49 13.84 1.17
N THR A 152 -10.35 14.53 1.00
CA THR A 152 -10.05 15.38 -0.18
C THR A 152 -10.16 14.58 -1.48
N GLU A 153 -9.65 13.36 -1.48
CA GLU A 153 -9.74 12.44 -2.63
C GLU A 153 -11.18 11.94 -2.89
N GLY A 154 -11.99 11.85 -1.83
CA GLY A 154 -13.43 11.57 -1.96
C GLY A 154 -14.20 12.70 -2.67
N PHE A 155 -13.78 13.95 -2.48
CA PHE A 155 -14.30 15.09 -3.24
C PHE A 155 -13.84 15.04 -4.70
N HIS A 156 -12.57 14.76 -4.98
CA HIS A 156 -12.06 14.62 -6.36
C HIS A 156 -12.80 13.54 -7.16
N ARG A 157 -13.24 12.45 -6.52
CA ARG A 157 -13.98 11.37 -7.19
C ARG A 157 -15.43 11.74 -7.55
N LYS A 158 -16.04 12.73 -6.89
CA LYS A 158 -17.41 13.19 -7.18
C LYS A 158 -17.47 14.31 -8.23
N MET A 159 -16.35 14.96 -8.51
CA MET A 159 -16.23 16.05 -9.48
C MET A 159 -15.86 15.59 -10.89
N ASN A 160 -15.53 14.31 -11.05
CA ASN A 160 -15.34 13.63 -12.34
C ASN A 160 -16.52 12.70 -12.62
#